data_AF-A0AAI9Y3Y9-F1
#
_entry.id   AF-A0AAI9Y3Y9-F1
#
_cell.length_a   1.000
_cell.length_b   1.000
_cell.length_c   1.000
_cell.angle_alpha   90.00
_cell.angle_beta   90.00
_cell.angle_gamma   90.00
#
_symmetry.space_group_name_H-M   'P 1'
#
loop_
_entity.id
_entity.type
_entity.pdbx_description
1 polymer ?
#
loop_
_entity_poly.entity_id
_entity_poly.type
_entity_poly.pdbx_seq_one_letter_code
_entity_poly.pdbx_strand_id
1 'polypeptide(L)'
;MQAYRDPGLRQSIATLFGHPSRRMLDSVLKEGVSAKLKTFLEEWVCDELGQAKSDAAFQKHWDIWFTAADLDEMLSYGINTIRIPLGYWLDESLVDKSEHFPKGAVTYLIRLCGWASDRGFYIILGHHGAPGAQERQNPFTGQYATTPGFYNDYQYDRGVKFLKFLRKLVHDHNEFRNVGMIEVLNEPVAWDRKVQSMRSVFYKDAYTRIRQVEKDLNVARNNYVHIQMMNTNWGSGNPVEFLSDTIAVPDNVESTDGWSPSKQKAFYKKWFAAQVYSYEKSTAGWVFWTWKTALGDDYRWSYKAAVAAGVITKDLNTIATSGVCG
;
A
#
# COMPACT_ATOMS: atom_id res chain seq x y z
N MET A 1 2.31 -2.67 19.07
CA MET A 1 2.42 -1.90 17.81
C MET A 1 3.06 -2.81 16.79
N GLN A 2 2.43 -3.03 15.63
CA GLN A 2 3.09 -3.66 14.48
C GLN A 2 3.75 -2.55 13.67
N ALA A 3 5.06 -2.65 13.51
CA ALA A 3 5.87 -1.77 12.67
C ALA A 3 6.77 -2.65 11.80
N TYR A 4 6.66 -2.48 10.49
CA TYR A 4 7.45 -3.24 9.51
C TYR A 4 8.68 -2.43 9.08
N ARG A 5 9.75 -3.13 8.72
CA ARG A 5 11.10 -2.57 8.57
C ARG A 5 11.49 -2.45 7.07
N ASP A 6 11.44 -1.24 6.49
CA ASP A 6 11.94 -0.83 5.15
C ASP A 6 12.79 0.50 5.21
N PRO A 7 14.02 0.60 4.63
CA PRO A 7 15.05 1.61 5.03
C PRO A 7 14.85 3.08 4.65
N GLY A 8 15.73 3.97 5.21
CA GLY A 8 15.90 5.39 4.82
C GLY A 8 14.75 6.36 5.18
N LEU A 9 13.58 5.80 5.46
CA LEU A 9 12.31 6.49 5.49
C LEU A 9 11.71 6.47 6.90
N ARG A 10 11.15 7.61 7.34
CA ARG A 10 10.34 7.75 8.56
C ARG A 10 8.89 7.74 8.13
N GLN A 11 8.22 6.59 8.25
CA GLN A 11 6.95 6.34 7.59
C GLN A 11 5.78 6.24 8.58
N SER A 12 4.63 6.81 8.20
CA SER A 12 3.37 6.57 8.91
C SER A 12 2.26 6.37 7.89
N ILE A 13 1.29 5.52 8.19
CA ILE A 13 0.24 5.19 7.21
C ILE A 13 -0.72 6.39 7.11
N ALA A 14 -0.65 7.11 5.99
CA ALA A 14 -1.70 8.04 5.59
C ALA A 14 -2.88 7.24 5.07
N THR A 15 -3.72 6.81 6.01
CA THR A 15 -4.97 6.12 5.72
C THR A 15 -5.98 7.13 5.17
N LEU A 16 -5.97 7.37 3.85
CA LEU A 16 -7.01 8.15 3.15
C LEU A 16 -8.09 7.24 2.52
N PHE A 17 -7.68 6.08 1.99
CA PHE A 17 -8.58 4.99 1.59
C PHE A 17 -8.48 3.86 2.62
N GLY A 18 -8.93 4.18 3.82
CA GLY A 18 -8.86 3.29 4.96
C GLY A 18 -10.08 2.41 5.08
N HIS A 19 -10.07 1.26 4.42
CA HIS A 19 -11.00 0.22 4.80
C HIS A 19 -10.83 -0.10 6.31
N PRO A 20 -11.90 -0.05 7.12
CA PRO A 20 -11.78 -0.12 8.57
C PRO A 20 -11.41 -1.51 9.09
N SER A 21 -10.31 -1.59 9.82
CA SER A 21 -10.13 -2.60 10.85
C SER A 21 -11.03 -2.31 12.06
N ARG A 22 -12.37 -2.42 11.89
CA ARG A 22 -13.42 -2.29 12.93
C ARG A 22 -13.55 -0.90 13.61
N ARG A 23 -12.72 0.09 13.29
CA ARG A 23 -12.32 1.17 14.23
C ARG A 23 -12.13 2.58 13.65
N MET A 24 -12.60 2.88 12.43
CA MET A 24 -12.21 4.11 11.69
C MET A 24 -13.33 4.84 10.91
N LEU A 25 -14.61 4.43 10.99
CA LEU A 25 -15.70 5.01 10.16
C LEU A 25 -16.81 5.75 10.94
N ASP A 26 -16.46 6.48 12.00
CA ASP A 26 -17.42 7.27 12.79
C ASP A 26 -18.18 8.36 12.02
N SER A 27 -17.69 8.77 10.83
CA SER A 27 -18.40 9.70 9.95
C SER A 27 -19.54 9.02 9.16
N VAL A 28 -19.32 7.79 8.67
CA VAL A 28 -20.29 6.99 7.90
C VAL A 28 -21.37 6.41 8.81
N LEU A 29 -20.98 6.01 10.03
CA LEU A 29 -21.88 5.54 11.09
C LEU A 29 -23.03 6.50 11.43
N LYS A 30 -22.83 7.82 11.26
CA LYS A 30 -23.82 8.85 11.65
C LYS A 30 -25.01 8.96 10.70
N GLU A 31 -24.99 8.28 9.55
CA GLU A 31 -26.04 8.40 8.52
C GLU A 31 -27.13 7.32 8.59
N GLY A 32 -27.29 6.69 9.76
CA GLY A 32 -28.41 5.78 10.06
C GLY A 32 -28.09 4.28 10.01
N VAL A 33 -26.81 3.91 9.87
CA VAL A 33 -26.37 2.51 9.97
C VAL A 33 -26.61 1.99 11.40
N SER A 34 -27.21 0.80 11.54
CA SER A 34 -27.61 0.31 12.86
C SER A 34 -26.41 -0.04 13.75
N ALA A 35 -26.54 0.21 15.06
CA ALA A 35 -25.50 -0.07 16.06
C ALA A 35 -25.14 -1.58 16.23
N LYS A 36 -25.76 -2.48 15.45
CA LYS A 36 -25.37 -3.90 15.36
C LYS A 36 -24.16 -4.14 14.44
N LEU A 37 -23.82 -3.21 13.54
CA LEU A 37 -22.68 -3.37 12.64
C LEU A 37 -21.35 -3.10 13.36
N LYS A 38 -20.73 -4.17 13.87
CA LYS A 38 -19.41 -4.13 14.53
C LYS A 38 -18.24 -4.49 13.60
N THR A 39 -18.51 -4.58 12.30
CA THR A 39 -17.57 -4.88 11.21
C THR A 39 -18.05 -4.16 9.95
N PHE A 40 -17.62 -2.91 9.78
CA PHE A 40 -17.88 -2.16 8.55
C PHE A 40 -17.10 -2.78 7.40
N LEU A 41 -17.78 -3.02 6.27
CA LEU A 41 -17.10 -3.21 4.99
C LEU A 41 -17.67 -2.29 3.93
N GLU A 42 -16.81 -1.79 3.05
CA GLU A 42 -17.18 -0.92 1.93
C GLU A 42 -18.25 -1.59 1.05
N GLU A 43 -18.13 -2.90 0.83
CA GLU A 43 -19.13 -3.72 0.14
C GLU A 43 -20.47 -3.76 0.88
N TRP A 44 -20.45 -4.17 2.16
CA TRP A 44 -21.66 -4.27 3.00
C TRP A 44 -22.37 -2.94 3.24
N VAL A 45 -21.63 -1.83 3.31
CA VAL A 45 -22.24 -0.49 3.46
C VAL A 45 -23.02 -0.13 2.18
N CYS A 46 -22.53 -0.52 1.00
CA CYS A 46 -23.27 -0.36 -0.25
C CYS A 46 -24.49 -1.27 -0.34
N ASP A 47 -24.40 -2.51 0.14
CA ASP A 47 -25.53 -3.43 0.25
C ASP A 47 -26.64 -2.88 1.18
N GLU A 48 -26.28 -2.34 2.35
CA GLU A 48 -27.25 -1.84 3.34
C GLU A 48 -27.84 -0.46 3.02
N LEU A 49 -27.01 0.51 2.60
CA LEU A 49 -27.48 1.89 2.35
C LEU A 49 -27.98 2.10 0.91
N GLY A 50 -27.55 1.26 -0.03
CA GLY A 50 -27.71 1.44 -1.46
C GLY A 50 -26.69 2.42 -2.05
N GLN A 51 -26.19 2.09 -3.25
CA GLN A 51 -25.09 2.77 -3.96
C GLN A 51 -25.03 4.30 -3.77
N ALA A 52 -26.09 5.02 -4.12
CA ALA A 52 -26.09 6.48 -4.12
C ALA A 52 -25.88 7.12 -2.72
N LYS A 53 -26.33 6.45 -1.64
CA LYS A 53 -26.08 6.91 -0.27
C LYS A 53 -24.66 6.58 0.17
N SER A 54 -24.16 5.39 -0.18
CA SER A 54 -22.78 5.00 0.12
C SER A 54 -21.78 5.89 -0.60
N ASP A 55 -21.98 6.17 -1.89
CA ASP A 55 -21.13 7.10 -2.64
C ASP A 55 -21.04 8.47 -1.94
N ALA A 56 -22.17 9.04 -1.53
CA ALA A 56 -22.21 10.30 -0.79
C ALA A 56 -21.52 10.23 0.59
N ALA A 57 -21.77 9.16 1.36
CA ALA A 57 -21.19 8.97 2.68
C ALA A 57 -19.66 8.76 2.62
N PHE A 58 -19.17 8.02 1.62
CA PHE A 58 -17.74 7.79 1.42
C PHE A 58 -17.01 9.01 0.83
N GLN A 59 -17.61 9.74 -0.12
CA GLN A 59 -17.07 11.00 -0.62
C GLN A 59 -16.90 12.03 0.52
N LYS A 60 -17.93 12.17 1.35
CA LYS A 60 -17.88 12.99 2.58
C LYS A 60 -16.82 12.50 3.57
N HIS A 61 -16.64 11.18 3.71
CA HIS A 61 -15.56 10.62 4.52
C HIS A 61 -14.18 10.97 3.94
N TRP A 62 -13.91 10.73 2.66
CA TRP A 62 -12.64 11.05 2.01
C TRP A 62 -12.33 12.56 1.97
N ASP A 63 -13.34 13.44 2.06
CA ASP A 63 -13.15 14.89 2.19
C ASP A 63 -12.63 15.34 3.56
N ILE A 64 -13.13 14.74 4.64
CA ILE A 64 -12.84 15.20 6.01
C ILE A 64 -11.88 14.27 6.78
N TRP A 65 -11.76 13.01 6.36
CA TRP A 65 -11.04 12.00 7.13
C TRP A 65 -9.54 12.23 7.09
N PHE A 66 -8.95 12.61 5.96
CA PHE A 66 -7.52 12.90 5.89
C PHE A 66 -7.28 14.07 4.94
N THR A 67 -6.52 15.07 5.41
CA THR A 67 -6.47 16.41 4.82
C THR A 67 -5.03 16.88 4.63
N ALA A 68 -4.83 17.98 3.90
CA ALA A 68 -3.52 18.63 3.79
C ALA A 68 -2.90 18.94 5.18
N ALA A 69 -3.71 19.34 6.17
CA ALA A 69 -3.26 19.63 7.53
C ALA A 69 -2.74 18.39 8.28
N ASP A 70 -3.22 17.18 7.94
CA ASP A 70 -2.63 15.94 8.48
C ASP A 70 -1.20 15.74 7.98
N LEU A 71 -0.92 16.08 6.71
CA LEU A 71 0.44 16.01 6.15
C LEU A 71 1.36 17.09 6.73
N ASP A 72 0.85 18.29 6.98
CA ASP A 72 1.60 19.36 7.66
C ASP A 72 2.01 18.94 9.09
N GLU A 73 1.09 18.30 9.82
CA GLU A 73 1.37 17.77 11.16
C GLU A 73 2.35 16.58 11.10
N MET A 74 2.18 15.65 10.16
CA MET A 74 3.13 14.54 9.93
C MET A 74 4.55 15.07 9.65
N LEU A 75 4.66 16.09 8.79
CA LEU A 75 5.93 16.73 8.46
C LEU A 75 6.54 17.43 9.68
N SER A 76 5.72 18.04 10.55
CA SER A 76 6.17 18.66 11.81
C SER A 76 6.76 17.65 12.80
N TYR A 77 6.38 16.37 12.72
CA TYR A 77 6.96 15.28 13.50
C TYR A 77 8.18 14.62 12.79
N GLY A 78 8.62 15.16 11.65
CA GLY A 78 9.71 14.61 10.86
C GLY A 78 9.37 13.29 10.16
N ILE A 79 8.09 12.99 9.96
CA ILE A 79 7.64 11.90 9.09
C ILE A 79 7.81 12.37 7.64
N ASN A 80 8.38 11.51 6.79
CA ASN A 80 8.71 11.85 5.40
C ASN A 80 8.13 10.87 4.37
N THR A 81 7.35 9.88 4.82
CA THR A 81 6.80 8.83 3.97
C THR A 81 5.39 8.45 4.37
N ILE A 82 4.54 8.20 3.37
CA ILE A 82 3.19 7.70 3.56
C ILE A 82 2.95 6.40 2.78
N ARG A 83 2.29 5.44 3.42
CA ARG A 83 1.68 4.29 2.75
C ARG A 83 0.17 4.48 2.70
N ILE A 84 -0.40 4.32 1.52
CA ILE A 84 -1.83 4.47 1.23
C ILE A 84 -2.38 3.09 0.86
N PRO A 85 -3.16 2.44 1.74
CA PRO A 85 -3.94 1.25 1.39
C PRO A 85 -4.94 1.58 0.28
N LEU A 86 -5.16 0.70 -0.71
CA LEU A 86 -6.12 0.87 -1.80
C LEU A 86 -6.82 -0.46 -2.11
N GLY A 87 -8.13 -0.44 -2.28
CA GLY A 87 -8.89 -1.57 -2.83
C GLY A 87 -8.91 -1.57 -4.35
N TYR A 88 -9.04 -2.74 -4.97
CA TYR A 88 -9.10 -2.85 -6.43
C TYR A 88 -10.28 -2.07 -7.06
N TRP A 89 -11.36 -1.90 -6.30
CA TRP A 89 -12.58 -1.17 -6.70
C TRP A 89 -12.37 0.33 -6.92
N LEU A 90 -11.20 0.86 -6.56
CA LEU A 90 -10.73 2.18 -6.99
C LEU A 90 -10.70 2.30 -8.53
N ASP A 91 -10.40 1.20 -9.24
CA ASP A 91 -10.72 1.10 -10.67
C ASP A 91 -12.15 0.56 -10.81
N GLU A 92 -13.10 1.48 -10.94
CA GLU A 92 -14.54 1.17 -11.06
C GLU A 92 -14.85 0.27 -12.28
N SER A 93 -13.95 0.19 -13.28
CA SER A 93 -14.12 -0.71 -14.43
C SER A 93 -13.83 -2.18 -14.12
N LEU A 94 -13.23 -2.47 -12.96
CA LEU A 94 -12.93 -3.82 -12.50
C LEU A 94 -13.99 -4.39 -11.57
N VAL A 95 -14.94 -3.59 -11.09
CA VAL A 95 -16.01 -4.02 -10.18
C VAL A 95 -17.05 -4.84 -10.95
N ASP A 96 -17.35 -6.05 -10.48
CA ASP A 96 -18.36 -6.91 -11.09
C ASP A 96 -19.78 -6.40 -10.78
N LYS A 97 -20.78 -6.79 -11.58
CA LYS A 97 -22.19 -6.46 -11.32
C LYS A 97 -22.73 -7.08 -10.04
N SER A 98 -22.09 -8.11 -9.49
CA SER A 98 -22.43 -8.71 -8.20
C SER A 98 -21.76 -8.03 -7.00
N GLU A 99 -20.91 -7.01 -7.23
CA GLU A 99 -20.11 -6.35 -6.22
C GLU A 99 -20.53 -4.88 -6.12
N HIS A 100 -20.64 -4.35 -4.90
CA HIS A 100 -21.14 -2.99 -4.68
C HIS A 100 -20.13 -2.18 -3.88
N PHE A 101 -19.35 -1.31 -4.53
CA PHE A 101 -18.34 -0.49 -3.85
C PHE A 101 -18.61 1.01 -3.98
N PRO A 102 -18.11 1.84 -3.04
CA PRO A 102 -18.26 3.28 -3.12
C PRO A 102 -17.44 3.88 -4.27
N LYS A 103 -18.03 4.83 -5.00
CA LYS A 103 -17.50 5.40 -6.25
C LYS A 103 -16.95 6.82 -6.09
N GLY A 104 -16.04 7.19 -6.99
CA GLY A 104 -15.38 8.50 -7.05
C GLY A 104 -14.04 8.59 -6.31
N ALA A 105 -13.55 7.49 -5.74
CA ALA A 105 -12.34 7.45 -4.91
C ALA A 105 -11.08 8.02 -5.60
N VAL A 106 -10.93 7.84 -6.92
CA VAL A 106 -9.73 8.24 -7.69
C VAL A 106 -9.41 9.73 -7.54
N THR A 107 -10.41 10.61 -7.55
CA THR A 107 -10.23 12.07 -7.40
C THR A 107 -9.57 12.44 -6.06
N TYR A 108 -9.92 11.72 -5.00
CA TYR A 108 -9.38 11.92 -3.66
C TYR A 108 -7.92 11.41 -3.57
N LEU A 109 -7.56 10.39 -4.35
CA LEU A 109 -6.19 9.85 -4.42
C LEU A 109 -5.28 10.82 -5.16
N ILE A 110 -5.74 11.34 -6.31
CA ILE A 110 -5.04 12.40 -7.05
C ILE A 110 -4.76 13.59 -6.10
N ARG A 111 -5.80 14.07 -5.40
CA ARG A 111 -5.68 15.19 -4.46
C ARG A 111 -4.68 14.94 -3.33
N LEU A 112 -4.72 13.75 -2.71
CA LEU A 112 -3.77 13.36 -1.67
C LEU A 112 -2.33 13.32 -2.19
N CYS A 113 -2.10 12.60 -3.29
CA CYS A 113 -0.78 12.43 -3.86
C CYS A 113 -0.18 13.80 -4.21
N GLY A 114 -1.00 14.72 -4.73
CA GLY A 114 -0.61 16.13 -4.93
C GLY A 114 -0.12 16.78 -3.65
N TRP A 115 -0.97 16.86 -2.61
CA TRP A 115 -0.61 17.47 -1.32
C TRP A 115 0.62 16.85 -0.64
N ALA A 116 0.79 15.53 -0.77
CA ALA A 116 1.93 14.80 -0.22
C ALA A 116 3.20 15.06 -1.03
N SER A 117 3.10 15.09 -2.36
CA SER A 117 4.21 15.42 -3.26
C SER A 117 4.66 16.88 -3.12
N ASP A 118 3.74 17.82 -2.86
CA ASP A 118 4.03 19.24 -2.58
C ASP A 118 4.89 19.42 -1.32
N ARG A 119 4.76 18.49 -0.37
CA ARG A 119 5.48 18.45 0.91
C ARG A 119 6.71 17.55 0.89
N GLY A 120 7.06 16.97 -0.25
CA GLY A 120 8.23 16.09 -0.38
C GLY A 120 8.08 14.70 0.25
N PHE A 121 6.86 14.25 0.58
CA PHE A 121 6.67 12.88 1.07
C PHE A 121 7.00 11.87 -0.01
N TYR A 122 7.66 10.77 0.35
CA TYR A 122 7.69 9.55 -0.44
C TYR A 122 6.34 8.83 -0.28
N ILE A 123 5.79 8.32 -1.38
CA ILE A 123 4.44 7.72 -1.39
C ILE A 123 4.52 6.25 -1.83
N ILE A 124 3.90 5.38 -1.03
CA ILE A 124 3.71 3.95 -1.30
C ILE A 124 2.21 3.70 -1.54
N LEU A 125 1.85 3.21 -2.72
CA LEU A 125 0.47 2.78 -3.02
C LEU A 125 0.35 1.27 -2.80
N GLY A 126 -0.52 0.83 -1.89
CA GLY A 126 -0.64 -0.59 -1.55
C GLY A 126 -1.93 -1.24 -2.03
N HIS A 127 -1.84 -2.29 -2.85
CA HIS A 127 -2.98 -3.14 -3.18
C HIS A 127 -3.42 -3.92 -1.93
N HIS A 128 -4.40 -3.37 -1.23
CA HIS A 128 -4.78 -3.73 0.13
C HIS A 128 -6.06 -4.59 0.17
N GLY A 129 -7.00 -4.31 -0.71
CA GLY A 129 -8.17 -5.15 -0.96
C GLY A 129 -8.10 -5.78 -2.34
N ALA A 130 -7.96 -7.11 -2.41
CA ALA A 130 -7.86 -7.85 -3.66
C ALA A 130 -9.19 -8.48 -4.09
N PRO A 131 -9.45 -8.65 -5.41
CA PRO A 131 -10.69 -9.23 -5.91
C PRO A 131 -11.04 -10.58 -5.28
N GLY A 132 -12.21 -10.71 -4.67
CA GLY A 132 -12.65 -11.93 -3.97
C GLY A 132 -11.99 -12.18 -2.61
N ALA A 133 -11.30 -11.19 -2.05
CA ALA A 133 -10.51 -11.23 -0.82
C ALA A 133 -9.33 -12.24 -0.79
N GLN A 134 -8.15 -11.72 -0.41
CA GLN A 134 -6.94 -12.51 -0.20
C GLN A 134 -6.82 -13.15 1.19
N GLU A 135 -7.70 -12.80 2.12
CA GLU A 135 -7.83 -13.41 3.44
C GLU A 135 -9.31 -13.60 3.79
N ARG A 136 -9.66 -14.66 4.51
CA ARG A 136 -11.05 -14.92 4.93
C ARG A 136 -11.41 -14.08 6.14
N GLN A 137 -12.69 -13.72 6.25
CA GLN A 137 -13.29 -13.17 7.48
C GLN A 137 -12.55 -11.94 8.05
N ASN A 138 -11.80 -11.21 7.22
CA ASN A 138 -10.93 -10.13 7.65
C ASN A 138 -11.28 -8.86 6.87
N PRO A 139 -11.78 -7.80 7.55
CA PRO A 139 -12.33 -6.66 6.84
C PRO A 139 -11.30 -5.85 6.05
N PHE A 140 -9.98 -5.92 6.30
CA PHE A 140 -9.03 -5.08 5.53
C PHE A 140 -9.07 -5.33 4.01
N THR A 141 -9.57 -6.49 3.58
CA THR A 141 -9.65 -6.91 2.17
C THR A 141 -10.73 -6.19 1.35
N GLY A 142 -11.65 -5.46 1.99
CA GLY A 142 -12.84 -4.88 1.34
C GLY A 142 -14.08 -5.76 1.35
N GLN A 143 -13.90 -7.09 1.34
CA GLN A 143 -14.96 -8.08 1.17
C GLN A 143 -14.89 -9.13 2.27
N TYR A 144 -16.00 -9.37 2.98
CA TYR A 144 -16.03 -10.33 4.09
C TYR A 144 -16.26 -11.76 3.59
N ALA A 145 -15.32 -12.25 2.78
CA ALA A 145 -15.42 -13.58 2.21
C ALA A 145 -15.24 -14.66 3.29
N THR A 146 -16.10 -15.69 3.27
CA THR A 146 -15.99 -16.87 4.17
C THR A 146 -14.76 -17.72 3.86
N THR A 147 -14.24 -17.63 2.63
CA THR A 147 -13.04 -18.29 2.13
C THR A 147 -12.23 -17.30 1.30
N PRO A 148 -10.89 -17.36 1.26
CA PRO A 148 -10.09 -16.46 0.44
C PRO A 148 -10.30 -16.79 -1.06
N GLY A 149 -11.10 -15.96 -1.74
CA GLY A 149 -11.53 -16.16 -3.12
C GLY A 149 -10.53 -15.68 -4.15
N PHE A 150 -9.58 -14.80 -3.78
CA PHE A 150 -8.57 -14.24 -4.68
C PHE A 150 -7.70 -15.27 -5.42
N TYR A 151 -7.57 -16.49 -4.89
CA TYR A 151 -6.61 -17.50 -5.36
C TYR A 151 -7.11 -18.30 -6.57
N ASN A 152 -7.35 -17.63 -7.70
CA ASN A 152 -7.69 -18.22 -9.00
C ASN A 152 -7.42 -17.23 -10.16
N ASP A 153 -7.31 -17.75 -11.39
CA ASP A 153 -6.90 -16.98 -12.57
C ASP A 153 -7.79 -15.76 -12.89
N TYR A 154 -9.11 -15.83 -12.65
CA TYR A 154 -10.03 -14.71 -12.88
C TYR A 154 -9.74 -13.54 -11.93
N GLN A 155 -9.58 -13.84 -10.64
CA GLN A 155 -9.27 -12.82 -9.63
C GLN A 155 -7.81 -12.34 -9.73
N TYR A 156 -6.89 -13.20 -10.16
CA TYR A 156 -5.51 -12.80 -10.48
C TYR A 156 -5.46 -11.81 -11.65
N ASP A 157 -6.16 -12.04 -12.76
CA ASP A 157 -6.23 -11.10 -13.88
C ASP A 157 -6.82 -9.75 -13.45
N ARG A 158 -7.89 -9.74 -12.65
CA ARG A 158 -8.46 -8.50 -12.07
C ARG A 158 -7.45 -7.77 -11.18
N GLY A 159 -6.72 -8.47 -10.31
CA GLY A 159 -5.66 -7.88 -9.49
C GLY A 159 -4.50 -7.33 -10.32
N VAL A 160 -4.10 -8.01 -11.40
CA VAL A 160 -3.05 -7.54 -12.31
C VAL A 160 -3.51 -6.31 -13.09
N LYS A 161 -4.76 -6.27 -13.55
CA LYS A 161 -5.36 -5.08 -14.16
C LYS A 161 -5.37 -3.89 -13.22
N PHE A 162 -5.73 -4.09 -11.95
CA PHE A 162 -5.68 -3.04 -10.95
C PHE A 162 -4.26 -2.49 -10.73
N LEU A 163 -3.26 -3.37 -10.64
CA LEU A 163 -1.86 -2.96 -10.51
C LEU A 163 -1.35 -2.21 -11.76
N LYS A 164 -1.82 -2.57 -12.97
CA LYS A 164 -1.58 -1.78 -14.19
C LYS A 164 -2.28 -0.42 -14.16
N PHE A 165 -3.49 -0.33 -13.62
CA PHE A 165 -4.23 0.91 -13.45
C PHE A 165 -3.50 1.87 -12.49
N LEU A 166 -3.12 1.40 -11.29
CA LEU A 166 -2.29 2.20 -10.36
C LEU A 166 -0.99 2.65 -11.01
N ARG A 167 -0.33 1.74 -11.74
CA ARG A 167 0.90 2.03 -12.48
C ARG A 167 0.69 3.13 -13.53
N LYS A 168 -0.40 3.08 -14.28
CA LYS A 168 -0.74 4.09 -15.27
C LYS A 168 -1.04 5.43 -14.63
N LEU A 169 -1.85 5.48 -13.55
CA LEU A 169 -2.12 6.70 -12.79
C LEU A 169 -0.84 7.43 -12.35
N VAL A 170 0.17 6.68 -11.87
CA VAL A 170 1.44 7.28 -11.40
C VAL A 170 2.20 8.01 -12.50
N HIS A 171 2.08 7.57 -13.76
CA HIS A 171 2.78 8.18 -14.90
C HIS A 171 1.91 9.18 -15.67
N ASP A 172 0.59 9.06 -15.62
CA ASP A 172 -0.36 9.97 -16.27
C ASP A 172 -0.61 11.27 -15.47
N HIS A 173 -0.34 11.29 -14.15
CA HIS A 173 -0.68 12.41 -13.25
C HIS A 173 0.54 12.97 -12.49
N ASN A 174 0.80 14.28 -12.62
CA ASN A 174 1.90 14.98 -11.93
C ASN A 174 1.71 15.05 -10.40
N GLU A 175 0.50 14.86 -9.91
CA GLU A 175 0.20 14.70 -8.49
C GLU A 175 0.91 13.47 -7.89
N PHE A 176 1.19 12.44 -8.70
CA PHE A 176 1.81 11.19 -8.25
C PHE A 176 3.35 11.20 -8.38
N ARG A 177 3.97 12.35 -8.66
CA ARG A 177 5.42 12.48 -8.92
C ARG A 177 6.34 11.96 -7.82
N ASN A 178 5.89 11.89 -6.56
CA ASN A 178 6.64 11.27 -5.45
C ASN A 178 6.16 9.85 -5.08
N VAL A 179 5.29 9.23 -5.88
CA VAL A 179 5.00 7.80 -5.75
C VAL A 179 6.21 7.01 -6.20
N GLY A 180 6.96 6.54 -5.21
CA GLY A 180 8.18 5.78 -5.40
C GLY A 180 7.99 4.26 -5.30
N MET A 181 6.84 3.78 -4.79
CA MET A 181 6.58 2.35 -4.60
C MET A 181 5.12 1.96 -4.84
N ILE A 182 4.90 0.78 -5.45
CA ILE A 182 3.61 0.08 -5.47
C ILE A 182 3.78 -1.30 -4.83
N GLU A 183 2.95 -1.64 -3.84
CA GLU A 183 2.89 -2.97 -3.22
C GLU A 183 1.88 -3.86 -3.94
N VAL A 184 2.34 -5.05 -4.35
CA VAL A 184 1.59 -5.98 -5.22
C VAL A 184 0.42 -6.64 -4.50
N LEU A 185 0.55 -6.94 -3.20
CA LEU A 185 -0.53 -7.48 -2.38
C LEU A 185 -0.21 -7.36 -0.88
N ASN A 186 -1.09 -6.70 -0.14
CA ASN A 186 -1.08 -6.69 1.32
C ASN A 186 -1.60 -8.02 1.87
N GLU A 187 -0.90 -8.55 2.88
CA GLU A 187 -1.37 -9.59 3.80
C GLU A 187 -2.17 -10.75 3.15
N PRO A 188 -1.60 -11.46 2.15
CA PRO A 188 -2.20 -12.70 1.64
C PRO A 188 -2.33 -13.76 2.74
N VAL A 189 -3.23 -14.74 2.59
CA VAL A 189 -3.36 -15.86 3.55
C VAL A 189 -2.00 -16.49 3.89
N ALA A 190 -1.74 -16.72 5.17
CA ALA A 190 -0.50 -17.33 5.64
C ALA A 190 -0.61 -18.86 5.71
N TRP A 191 0.47 -19.57 5.36
CA TRP A 191 0.60 -21.02 5.48
C TRP A 191 -0.43 -21.89 4.73
N ASP A 192 -1.18 -21.34 3.77
CA ASP A 192 -2.11 -22.07 2.90
C ASP A 192 -1.45 -22.49 1.57
N ARG A 193 -1.72 -23.71 1.09
CA ARG A 193 -1.29 -24.20 -0.23
C ARG A 193 -1.62 -23.25 -1.39
N LYS A 194 -2.70 -22.47 -1.28
CA LYS A 194 -3.14 -21.46 -2.27
C LYS A 194 -2.05 -20.46 -2.62
N VAL A 195 -1.19 -20.08 -1.67
CA VAL A 195 -0.14 -19.08 -1.90
C VAL A 195 0.89 -19.52 -2.93
N GLN A 196 1.05 -20.82 -3.20
CA GLN A 196 1.96 -21.27 -4.26
C GLN A 196 1.52 -20.74 -5.63
N SER A 197 0.24 -20.85 -5.98
CA SER A 197 -0.30 -20.33 -7.25
C SER A 197 -0.24 -18.80 -7.32
N MET A 198 -0.41 -18.12 -6.18
CA MET A 198 -0.24 -16.66 -6.11
C MET A 198 1.21 -16.25 -6.40
N ARG A 199 2.20 -16.99 -5.90
CA ARG A 199 3.61 -16.68 -6.20
C ARG A 199 3.99 -17.04 -7.64
N SER A 200 3.56 -18.19 -8.15
CA SER A 200 3.98 -18.68 -9.47
C SER A 200 3.23 -18.06 -10.65
N VAL A 201 1.99 -17.63 -10.45
CA VAL A 201 1.14 -16.95 -11.45
C VAL A 201 1.03 -15.47 -11.12
N PHE A 202 0.30 -15.11 -10.06
CA PHE A 202 -0.08 -13.71 -9.81
C PHE A 202 1.10 -12.76 -9.59
N TYR A 203 2.06 -13.06 -8.71
CA TYR A 203 3.22 -12.19 -8.47
C TYR A 203 4.11 -12.06 -9.70
N LYS A 204 4.29 -13.15 -10.46
CA LYS A 204 5.04 -13.16 -11.71
C LYS A 204 4.38 -12.27 -12.76
N ASP A 205 3.08 -12.46 -13.00
CA ASP A 205 2.33 -11.67 -13.97
C ASP A 205 2.18 -10.21 -13.54
N ALA A 206 1.90 -9.94 -12.27
CA ALA A 206 1.88 -8.59 -11.71
C ALA A 206 3.21 -7.88 -11.95
N TYR A 207 4.34 -8.51 -11.59
CA TYR A 207 5.66 -7.94 -11.83
C TYR A 207 5.89 -7.63 -13.32
N THR A 208 5.67 -8.61 -14.20
CA THR A 208 5.86 -8.46 -15.64
C THR A 208 4.96 -7.38 -16.23
N ARG A 209 3.68 -7.32 -15.86
CA ARG A 209 2.71 -6.36 -16.41
C ARG A 209 2.89 -4.95 -15.87
N ILE A 210 3.27 -4.78 -14.60
CA ILE A 210 3.66 -3.46 -14.06
C ILE A 210 4.87 -2.92 -14.84
N ARG A 211 5.92 -3.73 -15.03
CA ARG A 211 7.09 -3.34 -15.84
C ARG A 211 6.76 -3.12 -17.32
N GLN A 212 5.74 -3.79 -17.85
CA GLN A 212 5.31 -3.59 -19.24
C GLN A 212 4.67 -2.21 -19.43
N VAL A 213 3.83 -1.74 -18.50
CA VAL A 213 3.24 -0.37 -18.59
C VAL A 213 4.33 0.70 -18.61
N GLU A 214 5.40 0.56 -17.82
CA GLU A 214 6.54 1.49 -17.86
C GLU A 214 7.27 1.49 -19.22
N LYS A 215 7.41 0.31 -19.84
CA LYS A 215 7.99 0.17 -21.20
C LYS A 215 7.08 0.79 -22.27
N ASP A 216 5.78 0.50 -22.21
CA ASP A 216 4.78 0.99 -23.17
C ASP A 216 4.67 2.52 -23.15
N LEU A 217 4.82 3.12 -21.97
CA LEU A 217 4.86 4.58 -21.77
C LEU A 217 6.26 5.21 -22.02
N ASN A 218 7.25 4.42 -22.47
CA ASN A 218 8.64 4.85 -22.67
C ASN A 218 9.28 5.54 -21.45
N VAL A 219 8.90 5.13 -20.23
CA VAL A 219 9.47 5.66 -18.99
C VAL A 219 10.96 5.31 -18.96
N ALA A 220 11.82 6.29 -18.64
CA ALA A 220 13.24 6.02 -18.49
C ALA A 220 13.49 5.12 -17.28
N ARG A 221 14.38 4.11 -17.37
CA ARG A 221 14.59 3.09 -16.30
C ARG A 221 15.01 3.65 -14.94
N ASN A 222 15.47 4.91 -14.86
CA ASN A 222 15.72 5.64 -13.60
C ASN A 222 14.46 6.18 -12.91
N ASN A 223 13.36 6.33 -13.64
CA ASN A 223 12.07 6.82 -13.16
C ASN A 223 11.09 5.65 -12.94
N TYR A 224 11.61 4.42 -12.87
CA TYR A 224 10.80 3.23 -12.60
C TYR A 224 10.44 3.18 -11.13
N VAL A 225 9.14 3.21 -10.81
CA VAL A 225 8.63 3.08 -9.44
C VAL A 225 8.93 1.67 -8.94
N HIS A 226 9.33 1.54 -7.68
CA HIS A 226 9.64 0.27 -7.03
C HIS A 226 8.40 -0.63 -6.94
N ILE A 227 8.62 -1.95 -6.93
CA ILE A 227 7.57 -2.96 -6.76
C ILE A 227 7.86 -3.65 -5.43
N GLN A 228 6.99 -3.43 -4.45
CA GLN A 228 7.06 -4.05 -3.14
C GLN A 228 6.27 -5.36 -3.14
N MET A 229 6.85 -6.39 -2.52
CA MET A 229 6.22 -7.67 -2.26
C MET A 229 6.20 -7.92 -0.76
N MET A 230 5.22 -8.70 -0.27
CA MET A 230 5.23 -9.17 1.11
C MET A 230 6.41 -10.11 1.39
N ASN A 231 7.03 -9.97 2.56
CA ASN A 231 8.24 -10.72 2.92
C ASN A 231 7.94 -12.20 3.28
N THR A 232 9.00 -13.02 3.33
CA THR A 232 8.93 -14.44 3.72
C THR A 232 8.37 -14.66 5.12
N ASN A 233 8.63 -13.75 6.06
CA ASN A 233 8.16 -13.85 7.45
C ASN A 233 6.64 -13.72 7.58
N TRP A 234 5.94 -13.24 6.53
CA TRP A 234 4.49 -13.23 6.46
C TRP A 234 3.88 -14.64 6.34
N GLY A 235 4.67 -15.66 5.97
CA GLY A 235 4.21 -17.07 5.93
C GLY A 235 3.59 -17.50 4.60
N SER A 236 3.58 -16.63 3.57
CA SER A 236 3.06 -16.94 2.22
C SER A 236 4.15 -17.38 1.23
N GLY A 237 5.34 -17.74 1.70
CA GLY A 237 6.49 -18.21 0.91
C GLY A 237 7.41 -17.09 0.40
N ASN A 238 8.40 -17.44 -0.44
CA ASN A 238 9.36 -16.48 -0.99
C ASN A 238 8.72 -15.67 -2.15
N PRO A 239 8.40 -14.37 -1.98
CA PRO A 239 7.68 -13.59 -2.99
C PRO A 239 8.38 -13.51 -4.35
N VAL A 240 9.71 -13.62 -4.40
CA VAL A 240 10.48 -13.46 -5.64
C VAL A 240 10.88 -14.79 -6.29
N GLU A 241 10.44 -15.93 -5.73
CA GLU A 241 10.76 -17.31 -6.15
C GLU A 241 10.58 -17.57 -7.65
N PHE A 242 9.63 -16.91 -8.30
CA PHE A 242 9.29 -17.11 -9.72
C PHE A 242 9.56 -15.89 -10.61
N LEU A 243 10.32 -14.89 -10.12
CA LEU A 243 10.63 -13.67 -10.86
C LEU A 243 11.99 -13.79 -11.59
N SER A 244 11.96 -13.71 -12.92
CA SER A 244 13.15 -13.85 -13.78
C SER A 244 13.92 -12.55 -14.02
N ASP A 245 13.39 -11.40 -13.60
CA ASP A 245 13.96 -10.06 -13.80
C ASP A 245 13.81 -9.24 -12.50
N THR A 246 14.31 -9.78 -11.39
CA THR A 246 14.58 -8.92 -10.22
C THR A 246 15.72 -7.95 -10.56
N ILE A 247 15.93 -6.90 -9.78
CA ILE A 247 17.03 -5.95 -10.04
C ILE A 247 18.43 -6.59 -9.87
N ALA A 248 18.52 -7.83 -9.36
CA ALA A 248 19.73 -8.63 -9.40
C ALA A 248 20.20 -8.93 -10.84
N VAL A 249 21.51 -9.03 -11.02
CA VAL A 249 22.08 -9.60 -12.26
C VAL A 249 21.85 -11.11 -12.20
N PRO A 250 21.33 -11.76 -13.25
CA PRO A 250 21.17 -13.22 -13.22
C PRO A 250 22.54 -13.91 -13.17
N ASP A 251 22.69 -14.86 -12.25
CA ASP A 251 23.94 -15.57 -11.93
C ASP A 251 24.61 -16.20 -13.17
N ASN A 252 23.82 -16.60 -14.18
CA ASN A 252 24.31 -17.21 -15.41
C ASN A 252 24.85 -16.20 -16.44
N VAL A 253 24.67 -14.88 -16.25
CA VAL A 253 25.16 -13.84 -17.18
C VAL A 253 26.07 -12.79 -16.52
N GLU A 254 26.20 -12.76 -15.19
CA GLU A 254 27.01 -11.74 -14.49
C GLU A 254 28.49 -11.68 -14.94
N SER A 255 29.03 -12.83 -15.33
CA SER A 255 30.41 -12.97 -15.81
C SER A 255 30.56 -12.80 -17.34
N THR A 256 29.50 -12.41 -18.05
CA THR A 256 29.54 -12.23 -19.52
C THR A 256 30.05 -10.85 -19.92
N ASP A 257 30.64 -10.78 -21.11
CA ASP A 257 31.18 -9.54 -21.68
C ASP A 257 30.14 -8.42 -21.85
N GLY A 258 28.85 -8.75 -21.98
CA GLY A 258 27.75 -7.78 -22.08
C GLY A 258 27.27 -7.22 -20.74
N TRP A 259 27.59 -7.89 -19.63
CA TRP A 259 27.19 -7.51 -18.27
C TRP A 259 28.35 -7.15 -17.34
N SER A 260 29.61 -7.22 -17.81
CA SER A 260 30.80 -6.82 -17.06
C SER A 260 30.61 -5.50 -16.27
N PRO A 261 30.91 -5.48 -14.95
CA PRO A 261 30.77 -4.29 -14.10
C PRO A 261 31.48 -3.04 -14.63
N SER A 262 32.58 -3.24 -15.36
CA SER A 262 33.37 -2.18 -15.99
C SER A 262 32.63 -1.42 -17.09
N LYS A 263 31.72 -2.09 -17.81
CA LYS A 263 30.94 -1.54 -18.94
C LYS A 263 29.57 -1.02 -18.47
N GLN A 264 28.96 -1.70 -17.50
CA GLN A 264 27.61 -1.38 -16.99
C GLN A 264 27.62 -0.46 -15.75
N LYS A 265 28.59 0.45 -15.62
CA LYS A 265 28.80 1.30 -14.42
C LYS A 265 27.56 2.06 -13.94
N ALA A 266 26.67 2.50 -14.84
CA ALA A 266 25.44 3.20 -14.46
C ALA A 266 24.37 2.27 -13.88
N PHE A 267 24.32 1.01 -14.33
CA PHE A 267 23.51 -0.03 -13.72
C PHE A 267 24.11 -0.45 -12.38
N TYR A 268 25.41 -0.77 -12.32
CA TYR A 268 26.05 -1.19 -11.06
C TYR A 268 26.06 -0.09 -9.99
N LYS A 269 26.15 1.20 -10.33
CA LYS A 269 25.93 2.29 -9.36
C LYS A 269 24.52 2.28 -8.77
N LYS A 270 23.48 1.92 -9.55
CA LYS A 270 22.09 1.83 -9.08
C LYS A 270 21.78 0.52 -8.36
N TRP A 271 22.36 -0.59 -8.80
CA TRP A 271 22.30 -1.88 -8.11
C TRP A 271 23.03 -1.81 -6.78
N PHE A 272 24.20 -1.17 -6.74
CA PHE A 272 24.91 -0.82 -5.51
C PHE A 272 24.09 0.16 -4.68
N ALA A 273 23.55 1.26 -5.22
CA ALA A 273 22.72 2.17 -4.44
C ALA A 273 21.45 1.49 -3.87
N ALA A 274 20.80 0.60 -4.61
CA ALA A 274 19.64 -0.17 -4.15
C ALA A 274 20.03 -1.21 -3.08
N GLN A 275 21.19 -1.86 -3.21
CA GLN A 275 21.73 -2.73 -2.17
C GLN A 275 22.22 -1.95 -0.95
N VAL A 276 22.86 -0.80 -1.11
CA VAL A 276 23.27 0.10 -0.02
C VAL A 276 22.04 0.59 0.74
N TYR A 277 21.01 1.01 0.01
CA TYR A 277 19.72 1.35 0.58
C TYR A 277 19.10 0.15 1.33
N SER A 278 19.21 -1.08 0.79
CA SER A 278 18.69 -2.31 1.38
C SER A 278 19.56 -2.93 2.49
N TYR A 279 20.86 -2.65 2.56
CA TYR A 279 21.84 -3.40 3.37
C TYR A 279 22.70 -2.51 4.29
N GLU A 280 23.12 -1.30 3.89
CA GLU A 280 24.05 -0.45 4.70
C GLU A 280 23.40 0.20 5.94
N LYS A 281 22.13 -0.12 6.25
CA LYS A 281 21.55 0.15 7.58
C LYS A 281 21.08 -1.08 8.35
N SER A 282 21.20 -2.28 7.78
CA SER A 282 20.81 -3.60 8.33
C SER A 282 19.33 -3.77 8.72
N THR A 283 18.66 -2.70 9.12
CA THR A 283 17.23 -2.55 9.34
C THR A 283 16.86 -1.07 9.21
N ALA A 284 15.57 -0.78 9.25
CA ALA A 284 15.00 -0.39 7.98
C ALA A 284 13.77 0.46 8.33
N GLY A 285 13.92 1.78 8.48
CA GLY A 285 12.79 2.70 8.77
C GLY A 285 11.77 2.21 9.79
N TRP A 286 10.51 2.62 9.61
CA TRP A 286 9.32 1.92 10.11
C TRP A 286 8.06 2.53 9.49
N VAL A 287 7.01 1.73 9.31
CA VAL A 287 5.65 2.17 8.97
C VAL A 287 4.75 1.96 10.19
N PHE A 288 4.24 3.03 10.80
CA PHE A 288 3.29 2.91 11.91
C PHE A 288 1.85 2.75 11.41
N TRP A 289 1.21 1.62 11.74
CA TRP A 289 -0.24 1.46 11.59
C TRP A 289 -0.98 2.03 12.82
N THR A 290 -1.72 3.13 12.72
CA THR A 290 -1.89 4.07 11.59
C THR A 290 -1.73 5.52 12.07
N TRP A 291 -1.73 6.52 11.17
CA TRP A 291 -1.67 7.93 11.51
C TRP A 291 -2.74 8.32 12.54
N LYS A 292 -4.01 8.00 12.28
CA LYS A 292 -5.14 8.28 13.19
C LYS A 292 -6.30 7.30 13.05
N THR A 293 -7.12 7.24 14.11
CA THR A 293 -8.27 6.34 14.24
C THR A 293 -9.46 7.07 14.87
N ALA A 294 -10.64 6.46 14.82
CA ALA A 294 -11.86 6.96 15.49
C ALA A 294 -12.13 6.14 16.76
N LEU A 295 -11.13 6.03 17.63
CA LEU A 295 -11.15 5.14 18.80
C LEU A 295 -11.28 5.87 20.15
N GLY A 296 -11.46 7.18 20.14
CA GLY A 296 -11.25 7.99 21.35
C GLY A 296 -9.81 7.84 21.84
N ASP A 297 -9.66 7.46 23.11
CA ASP A 297 -8.38 7.49 23.82
C ASP A 297 -7.44 6.28 23.56
N ASP A 298 -7.82 5.31 22.70
CA ASP A 298 -6.95 4.17 22.36
C ASP A 298 -5.82 4.56 21.38
N TYR A 299 -4.80 5.21 21.94
CA TYR A 299 -3.61 5.66 21.21
C TYR A 299 -2.74 4.52 20.64
N ARG A 300 -2.97 3.24 21.01
CA ARG A 300 -2.11 2.12 20.57
C ARG A 300 -2.12 1.90 19.05
N TRP A 301 -3.11 2.46 18.37
CA TRP A 301 -3.37 2.31 16.94
C TRP A 301 -3.37 3.65 16.18
N SER A 302 -3.14 4.76 16.86
CA SER A 302 -3.14 6.12 16.30
C SER A 302 -1.84 6.83 16.68
N TYR A 303 -0.97 7.04 15.71
CA TYR A 303 0.30 7.75 15.89
C TYR A 303 0.04 9.15 16.44
N LYS A 304 -0.92 9.89 15.87
CA LYS A 304 -1.31 11.23 16.29
C LYS A 304 -1.79 11.26 17.74
N ALA A 305 -2.61 10.29 18.17
CA ALA A 305 -3.04 10.19 19.56
C ALA A 305 -1.89 9.79 20.50
N ALA A 306 -0.99 8.90 20.07
CA ALA A 306 0.18 8.50 20.86
C ALA A 306 1.18 9.65 21.05
N VAL A 307 1.34 10.52 20.06
CA VAL A 307 2.09 11.76 20.18
C VAL A 307 1.39 12.77 21.09
N ALA A 308 0.07 12.94 20.96
CA ALA A 308 -0.71 13.82 21.84
C ALA A 308 -0.68 13.38 23.31
N ALA A 309 -0.67 12.06 23.57
CA ALA A 309 -0.54 11.45 24.89
C ALA A 309 0.90 11.42 25.45
N GLY A 310 1.90 11.92 24.69
CA GLY A 310 3.32 11.89 25.10
C GLY A 310 3.98 10.50 25.09
N VAL A 311 3.31 9.49 24.55
CA VAL A 311 3.81 8.11 24.43
C VAL A 311 4.81 7.98 23.28
N ILE A 312 4.64 8.78 22.23
CA ILE A 312 5.61 8.93 21.13
C ILE A 312 6.12 10.38 21.14
N THR A 313 7.43 10.56 20.99
CA THR A 313 8.05 11.89 20.87
C THR A 313 7.64 12.59 19.58
N LYS A 314 7.46 13.91 19.65
CA LYS A 314 7.30 14.77 18.45
C LYS A 314 8.57 14.88 17.63
N ASP A 315 9.74 14.80 18.28
CA ASP A 315 11.02 14.79 17.59
C ASP A 315 11.53 13.35 17.43
N LEU A 316 11.33 12.79 16.24
CA LEU A 316 11.80 11.44 15.90
C LEU A 316 13.34 11.28 15.95
N ASN A 317 14.10 12.38 16.04
CA ASN A 317 15.56 12.29 16.26
C ASN A 317 15.91 11.82 17.67
N THR A 318 15.09 12.10 18.70
CA THR A 318 15.40 11.75 20.10
C THR A 318 15.21 10.27 20.43
N ILE A 319 14.55 9.49 19.57
CA ILE A 319 14.34 8.05 19.77
C ILE A 319 15.68 7.31 19.75
N ALA A 320 16.59 7.68 18.83
CA ALA A 320 17.87 7.01 18.65
C ALA A 320 18.80 7.13 19.88
N THR A 321 18.59 8.14 20.72
CA THR A 321 19.39 8.41 21.93
C THR A 321 18.75 7.90 23.22
N SER A 322 17.61 7.19 23.14
CA SER A 322 16.81 6.81 24.32
C SER A 322 17.37 5.67 25.19
N GLY A 323 18.43 4.98 24.76
CA GLY A 323 19.11 3.95 25.55
C GLY A 323 18.34 2.64 25.78
N VAL A 324 17.13 2.51 25.22
CA VAL A 324 16.24 1.34 25.44
C VAL A 324 16.72 0.06 24.73
N CYS A 325 17.64 0.18 23.77
CA CYS A 325 18.21 -0.94 23.01
C CYS A 325 19.75 -0.98 23.14
N GLY A 326 20.24 -0.87 24.37
CA GLY A 326 21.66 -1.08 24.72
C GLY A 326 22.10 -2.54 24.57
#